data_AF-A0A954C9M6-F1
#
_entry.id   AF-A0A954C9M6-F1
#
_cell.length_a   1.000
_cell.length_b   1.000
_cell.length_c   1.000
_cell.angle_alpha   90.00
_cell.angle_beta   90.00
_cell.angle_gamma   90.00
#
_symmetry.space_group_name_H-M   'P 1'
#
loop_
_entity.id
_entity.type
_entity.pdbx_description
1 polymer ?
#
loop_
_entity_poly.entity_id
_entity_poly.type
_entity_poly.pdbx_seq_one_letter_code
_entity_poly.pdbx_strand_id
1 'polypeptide(L)'
;MAKVSVTEDIFESLRVRFRARVRTDLATLEAMTALHPQSEADGKPLAGIVHSLSGSSGTLGFCELGERAARLEELLIASPPGDADEIREGFDDLLAEMRRIAG
;
A
#
# COMPACT_ATOMS: atom_id res chain seq x y z
N MET A 1 -16.70 11.04 -32.22
CA MET A 1 -16.76 11.43 -30.80
C MET A 1 -16.99 10.17 -30.00
N ALA A 2 -15.98 9.71 -29.25
CA ALA A 2 -16.06 8.45 -28.50
C ALA A 2 -16.99 8.63 -27.29
N LYS A 3 -17.99 7.77 -27.18
CA LYS A 3 -18.93 7.71 -26.07
C LYS A 3 -18.26 6.90 -24.95
N VAL A 4 -17.42 7.55 -24.15
CA VAL A 4 -16.90 6.94 -22.92
C VAL A 4 -18.09 6.59 -22.03
N SER A 5 -18.11 5.37 -21.50
CA SER A 5 -19.23 4.85 -20.73
C SER A 5 -19.25 5.48 -19.33
N VAL A 6 -20.44 5.79 -18.78
CA VAL A 6 -20.61 6.30 -17.40
C VAL A 6 -19.88 5.43 -16.37
N THR A 7 -19.80 4.12 -16.63
CA THR A 7 -19.05 3.19 -15.78
C THR A 7 -17.54 3.46 -15.80
N GLU A 8 -16.96 3.75 -16.98
CA GLU A 8 -15.53 4.08 -17.10
C GLU A 8 -15.21 5.38 -16.36
N ASP A 9 -16.10 6.39 -16.41
CA ASP A 9 -15.92 7.65 -15.66
C ASP A 9 -15.93 7.44 -14.13
N ILE A 10 -16.74 6.51 -13.63
CA ILE A 10 -16.78 6.15 -12.20
C ILE A 10 -15.48 5.47 -11.79
N PHE A 11 -15.01 4.48 -12.56
CA PHE A 11 -13.76 3.79 -12.26
C PHE A 11 -12.56 4.74 -12.32
N GLU A 12 -12.52 5.64 -13.30
CA GLU A 12 -11.45 6.64 -13.39
C GLU A 12 -11.47 7.58 -12.17
N SER A 13 -12.66 8.01 -11.76
CA SER A 13 -12.84 8.80 -10.53
C SER A 13 -12.36 8.05 -9.27
N LEU A 14 -12.65 6.75 -9.18
CA LEU A 14 -12.18 5.91 -8.07
C LEU A 14 -10.65 5.72 -8.10
N ARG A 15 -10.05 5.55 -9.28
CA ARG A 15 -8.60 5.46 -9.46
C ARG A 15 -7.90 6.75 -9.03
N VAL A 16 -8.45 7.91 -9.37
CA VAL A 16 -7.92 9.21 -8.93
C VAL A 16 -7.97 9.34 -7.41
N ARG A 17 -9.10 8.98 -6.78
CA ARG A 17 -9.24 9.00 -5.32
C ARG A 17 -8.29 8.02 -4.65
N PHE A 18 -8.12 6.84 -5.23
CA PHE A 18 -7.20 5.83 -4.74
C PHE A 18 -5.74 6.31 -4.80
N ARG A 19 -5.30 6.92 -5.91
CA ARG A 19 -3.96 7.54 -5.98
C ARG A 19 -3.77 8.63 -4.91
N ALA A 20 -4.80 9.44 -4.65
CA ALA A 20 -4.74 10.43 -3.57
C ALA A 20 -4.60 9.76 -2.19
N ARG A 21 -5.32 8.66 -1.96
CA ARG A 21 -5.17 7.84 -0.75
C ARG A 21 -3.76 7.26 -0.62
N VAL A 22 -3.23 6.66 -1.70
CA VAL A 22 -1.85 6.12 -1.74
C VAL A 22 -0.83 7.20 -1.39
N ARG A 23 -1.01 8.44 -1.86
CA ARG A 23 -0.16 9.59 -1.46
C ARG A 23 -0.21 9.88 0.03
N THR A 24 -1.41 9.87 0.63
CA THR A 24 -1.58 10.08 2.08
C THR A 24 -0.97 8.94 2.90
N ASP A 25 -1.20 7.70 2.49
CA ASP A 25 -0.65 6.52 3.14
C ASP A 25 0.88 6.52 3.04
N LEU A 26 1.44 6.85 1.86
CA LEU A 26 2.89 6.98 1.63
C LEU A 26 3.52 8.01 2.58
N ALA A 27 2.93 9.21 2.67
CA ALA A 27 3.43 10.24 3.57
C ALA A 27 3.39 9.81 5.04
N THR A 28 2.37 9.03 5.43
CA THR A 28 2.28 8.44 6.78
C THR A 28 3.42 7.46 7.02
N LEU A 29 3.66 6.53 6.10
CA LEU A 29 4.72 5.52 6.21
C LEU A 29 6.13 6.14 6.20
N GLU A 30 6.35 7.19 5.40
CA GLU A 30 7.62 7.93 5.37
C GLU A 30 7.86 8.72 6.67
N ALA A 31 6.79 9.29 7.25
CA ALA A 31 6.90 9.94 8.56
C ALA A 31 7.23 8.94 9.67
N MET A 32 6.63 7.74 9.64
CA MET A 32 6.94 6.67 10.61
C MET A 32 8.40 6.21 10.51
N THR A 33 8.95 6.07 9.29
CA THR A 33 10.37 5.72 9.11
C THR A 33 11.33 6.83 9.53
N ALA A 34 11.02 8.09 9.23
CA ALA A 34 11.83 9.23 9.65
C ALA A 34 11.91 9.39 11.18
N LEU A 35 10.91 8.89 11.91
CA LEU A 35 10.83 8.95 13.38
C LEU A 35 11.52 7.76 14.09
N HIS A 36 12.15 6.83 13.35
CA HIS A 36 12.72 5.56 13.85
C HIS A 36 11.69 4.61 14.50
N PRO A 37 11.11 3.63 13.77
CA PRO A 37 10.19 2.67 14.35
C PRO A 37 10.91 1.35 14.65
N GLN A 38 11.27 1.14 15.91
CA GLN A 38 11.66 -0.18 16.45
C GLN A 38 10.65 -0.64 17.52
N SER A 39 9.48 -0.01 17.59
CA SER A 39 8.46 -0.33 18.59
C SER A 39 7.33 -1.14 17.98
N GLU A 40 6.87 -2.17 18.69
CA GLU A 40 5.62 -2.91 18.39
C GLU A 40 4.41 -1.98 18.20
N ALA A 41 4.46 -0.76 18.76
CA ALA A 41 3.42 0.27 18.61
C ALA A 41 3.25 0.74 17.14
N ASP A 42 4.32 0.72 16.34
CA ASP A 42 4.30 1.15 14.93
C ASP A 42 3.84 0.01 13.98
N GLY A 43 3.87 -1.23 14.44
CA GLY A 43 3.45 -2.40 13.66
C GLY A 43 1.94 -2.46 13.41
N LYS A 44 1.10 -1.97 14.33
CA LYS A 44 -0.37 -1.96 14.17
C LYS A 44 -0.84 -0.99 13.08
N PRO A 45 -0.39 0.29 13.04
CA PRO A 45 -0.70 1.19 11.93
C PRO A 45 -0.21 0.65 10.60
N LEU A 46 1.00 0.06 10.56
CA LEU A 46 1.55 -0.54 9.35
C LEU A 46 0.63 -1.66 8.84
N ALA A 47 0.36 -2.68 9.65
CA ALA A 47 -0.51 -3.81 9.28
C ALA A 47 -1.88 -3.36 8.75
N GLY A 48 -2.48 -2.34 9.37
CA GLY A 48 -3.75 -1.77 8.89
C GLY A 48 -3.67 -1.10 7.52
N ILE A 49 -2.58 -0.36 7.26
CA ILE A 49 -2.34 0.23 5.93
C ILE A 49 -2.11 -0.87 4.90
N VAL A 50 -1.29 -1.87 5.22
CA VAL A 50 -0.95 -2.95 4.30
C VAL A 50 -2.19 -3.78 3.96
N HIS A 51 -3.00 -4.16 4.96
CA HIS A 51 -4.27 -4.85 4.78
C HIS A 51 -5.25 -4.07 3.88
N SER A 52 -5.35 -2.76 4.10
CA SER A 52 -6.22 -1.94 3.27
C SER A 52 -5.73 -1.83 1.83
N LEU A 53 -4.42 -1.72 1.62
CA LEU A 53 -3.82 -1.68 0.29
C LEU A 53 -3.96 -3.02 -0.45
N SER A 54 -3.74 -4.15 0.21
CA SER A 54 -3.92 -5.48 -0.39
C SER A 54 -5.37 -5.69 -0.86
N GLY A 55 -6.37 -5.27 -0.06
CA GLY A 55 -7.78 -5.44 -0.39
C GLY A 55 -8.36 -4.47 -1.44
N SER A 56 -7.86 -3.23 -1.53
CA SER A 56 -8.49 -2.18 -2.36
C SER A 56 -7.83 -1.94 -3.73
N SER A 57 -6.58 -2.38 -3.91
CA SER A 57 -5.76 -2.12 -5.09
C SER A 57 -6.14 -2.96 -6.32
N GLY A 58 -6.51 -4.22 -6.13
CA GLY A 58 -6.85 -5.16 -7.23
C GLY A 58 -8.06 -4.71 -8.06
N THR A 59 -9.14 -4.24 -7.42
CA THR A 59 -10.36 -3.80 -8.11
C THR A 59 -10.16 -2.55 -8.98
N LEU A 60 -9.13 -1.76 -8.69
CA LEU A 60 -8.84 -0.48 -9.37
C LEU A 60 -7.69 -0.60 -10.39
N GLY A 61 -7.16 -1.81 -10.60
CA GLY A 61 -6.10 -2.10 -11.56
C GLY A 61 -4.68 -1.79 -11.07
N PHE A 62 -4.47 -1.80 -9.75
CA PHE A 62 -3.15 -1.63 -9.12
C PHE A 62 -2.64 -2.97 -8.56
N CYS A 63 -2.62 -4.01 -9.39
CA CYS A 63 -2.31 -5.38 -8.95
C CYS A 63 -0.93 -5.49 -8.28
N GLU A 64 0.10 -4.86 -8.85
CA GLU A 64 1.47 -4.88 -8.30
C GLU A 64 1.53 -4.30 -6.88
N LEU A 65 0.78 -3.22 -6.61
CA LEU A 65 0.66 -2.64 -5.27
C LEU A 65 -0.02 -3.61 -4.31
N GLY A 66 -1.08 -4.28 -4.76
CA GLY A 66 -1.81 -5.25 -3.96
C GLY A 66 -0.99 -6.47 -3.59
N GLU A 67 -0.24 -7.01 -4.55
CA GLU A 67 0.65 -8.16 -4.35
C GLU A 67 1.78 -7.83 -3.37
N ARG A 68 2.42 -6.66 -3.52
CA ARG A 68 3.47 -6.20 -2.60
C ARG A 68 2.92 -5.97 -1.19
N ALA A 69 1.73 -5.38 -1.08
CA ALA A 69 1.06 -5.22 0.20
C ALA A 69 0.73 -6.59 0.82
N ALA A 70 0.11 -7.51 0.09
CA ALA A 70 -0.22 -8.84 0.59
C ALA A 70 1.03 -9.59 1.10
N ARG A 71 2.14 -9.56 0.35
CA ARG A 71 3.42 -10.17 0.77
C ARG A 71 3.92 -9.60 2.10
N LEU A 72 3.90 -8.27 2.25
CA LEU A 72 4.33 -7.63 3.50
C LEU A 72 3.36 -7.93 4.65
N GLU A 73 2.06 -7.95 4.39
CA GLU A 73 1.04 -8.32 5.38
C GLU A 73 1.27 -9.73 5.92
N GLU A 74 1.53 -10.71 5.03
CA GLU A 74 1.87 -12.09 5.41
C GLU A 74 3.10 -12.17 6.32
N LEU A 75 4.17 -11.44 6.00
CA LEU A 75 5.38 -11.39 6.84
C LEU A 75 5.11 -10.81 8.23
N LEU A 76 4.25 -9.78 8.32
CA LEU A 76 3.91 -9.10 9.57
C LEU A 76 3.01 -9.95 10.49
N ILE A 77 2.13 -10.78 9.93
CA ILE A 77 1.17 -11.60 10.70
C ILE A 77 1.60 -13.06 10.89
N ALA A 78 2.70 -13.48 10.26
CA ALA A 78 3.24 -14.82 10.42
C ALA A 78 3.58 -15.15 11.88
N SER A 79 3.56 -16.45 12.21
CA SER A 79 3.93 -16.94 13.55
C SER A 79 4.91 -18.13 13.41
N PRO A 80 6.23 -17.92 13.64
CA PRO A 80 6.86 -16.65 14.02
C PRO A 80 6.78 -15.60 12.87
N PRO A 81 6.86 -14.30 13.19
CA PRO A 81 6.94 -13.25 12.17
C PRO A 81 8.09 -13.51 11.20
N GLY A 82 7.98 -12.95 9.99
CA GLY A 82 9.09 -12.93 9.03
C GLY A 82 10.33 -12.30 9.65
N ASP A 83 11.50 -12.63 9.13
CA ASP A 83 12.72 -12.03 9.68
C ASP A 83 12.76 -10.51 9.43
N ALA A 84 13.55 -9.79 10.23
CA ALA A 84 13.58 -8.33 10.15
C ALA A 84 14.08 -7.82 8.79
N ASP A 85 14.90 -8.60 8.09
CA ASP A 85 15.41 -8.24 6.77
C ASP A 85 14.36 -8.46 5.68
N GLU A 86 13.57 -9.53 5.74
CA GLU A 86 12.42 -9.82 4.87
C GLU A 86 11.34 -8.77 5.04
N ILE A 87 11.01 -8.39 6.28
CA ILE A 87 10.03 -7.34 6.56
C ILE A 87 10.53 -6.00 6.02
N ARG A 88 11.82 -5.68 6.20
CA ARG A 88 12.41 -4.44 5.69
C ARG A 88 12.42 -4.42 4.16
N GLU A 89 12.82 -5.51 3.51
CA GLU A 89 12.79 -5.64 2.05
C GLU A 89 11.36 -5.48 1.50
N GLY A 90 10.38 -6.17 2.10
CA GLY A 90 8.97 -6.06 1.72
C GLY A 90 8.41 -4.65 1.91
N PHE A 91 8.85 -3.96 2.96
CA PHE A 91 8.48 -2.57 3.22
C PHE A 91 9.09 -1.60 2.21
N ASP A 92 10.39 -1.75 1.89
CA ASP A 92 11.08 -0.94 0.88
C ASP A 92 10.45 -1.15 -0.51
N ASP A 93 10.10 -2.40 -0.84
CA ASP A 93 9.39 -2.77 -2.06
C ASP A 93 8.01 -2.13 -2.17
N LEU A 94 7.24 -2.10 -1.07
CA LEU A 94 5.94 -1.46 -1.03
C LEU A 94 6.07 0.06 -1.21
N LEU A 95 7.02 0.70 -0.51
CA LEU A 95 7.27 2.13 -0.64
C LEU A 95 7.67 2.54 -2.06
N ALA A 96 8.53 1.75 -2.73
CA ALA A 96 8.94 2.02 -4.10
C ALA A 96 7.73 2.03 -5.06
N GLU A 97 6.82 1.07 -4.89
CA GLU A 97 5.61 0.97 -5.71
C GLU A 97 4.60 2.10 -5.40
N MET A 98 4.42 2.44 -4.12
CA MET A 98 3.58 3.57 -3.73
C MET A 98 4.09 4.89 -4.32
N ARG A 99 5.41 5.11 -4.36
CA ARG A 99 6.02 6.29 -5.00
C ARG A 99 5.75 6.34 -6.51
N ARG A 100 5.81 5.20 -7.19
CA ARG A 100 5.50 5.08 -8.63
C ARG A 100 4.06 5.47 -8.93
N ILE A 101 3.12 5.09 -8.06
CA ILE A 101 1.69 5.40 -8.21
C ILE A 101 1.36 6.84 -7.79
N ALA A 102 2.12 7.38 -6.85
CA ALA A 102 1.96 8.73 -6.31
C ALA A 102 2.48 9.85 -7.24
N GLY A 103 3.55 9.57 -8.00
CA GLY A 103 4.11 10.45 -9.03
C GLY A 103 3.27 10.52 -10.30
#